data_AF-A0A9X0DB43-F1
#
_entry.id   AF-A0A9X0DB43-F1
#
_cell.length_a   1.000
_cell.length_b   1.000
_cell.length_c   1.000
_cell.angle_alpha   90.00
_cell.angle_beta   90.00
_cell.angle_gamma   90.00
#
_symmetry.space_group_name_H-M   'P 1'
#
loop_
_entity.id
_entity.type
_entity.pdbx_description
1 polymer ?
#
loop_
_entity_poly.entity_id
_entity_poly.type
_entity_poly.pdbx_seq_one_letter_code
_entity_poly.pdbx_strand_id
1 'polypeptide(L)'
;MYFNDEKIPKNESNKDAFSKCTSMEQAKIHCPKRYQAMLAWFEYVNTVLSDLEPKTNHMFYFTGKHRSTPSCPVQLAANFNPGTGSQKYKSSNKDCTKPALYRLPFFMENLGPRYNAFSVAAHEARPGHHTQSQREEDQYSKMKTHFNAVFFMAAVFLDRVAAGRFFLGLSHMLFH
;
A
#
# COMPACT_ATOMS: atom_id res chain seq x y z
N MET A 1 -21.21 2.61 18.96
CA MET A 1 -21.22 1.74 17.75
C MET A 1 -20.36 2.32 16.64
N TYR A 2 -20.43 3.63 16.42
CA TYR A 2 -19.64 4.37 15.43
C TYR A 2 -18.46 5.10 16.10
N PHE A 3 -17.65 5.82 15.32
CA PHE A 3 -16.53 6.65 15.80
C PHE A 3 -16.94 8.10 16.05
N ASN A 4 -18.12 8.50 15.57
CA ASN A 4 -18.81 9.69 16.05
C ASN A 4 -19.81 9.27 17.13
N ASP A 5 -19.65 9.80 18.34
CA ASP A 5 -20.56 9.54 19.45
C ASP A 5 -21.86 10.36 19.32
N GLU A 6 -21.75 11.56 18.76
CA GLU A 6 -22.88 12.46 18.47
C GLU A 6 -23.13 12.55 16.96
N LYS A 7 -24.32 13.04 16.60
CA LYS A 7 -24.64 13.34 15.21
C LYS A 7 -23.74 14.47 14.71
N ILE A 8 -23.14 14.26 13.53
CA ILE A 8 -22.27 15.26 12.93
C ILE A 8 -23.09 16.50 12.55
N PRO A 9 -22.64 17.71 12.91
CA PRO A 9 -23.33 18.95 12.55
C PRO A 9 -23.58 19.08 11.05
N LYS A 10 -24.74 19.65 10.69
CA LYS A 10 -25.13 19.84 9.27
C LYS A 10 -24.16 20.74 8.51
N ASN A 11 -23.56 21.73 9.19
CA ASN A 11 -22.56 22.62 8.61
C ASN A 11 -21.25 21.91 8.25
N GLU A 12 -20.99 20.71 8.79
CA GLU A 12 -19.84 19.87 8.39
C GLU A 12 -20.21 18.82 7.33
N SER A 13 -21.46 18.82 6.84
CA SER A 13 -21.98 17.79 5.91
C SER A 13 -22.70 18.39 4.70
N ASN A 14 -22.60 19.70 4.51
CA ASN A 14 -23.25 20.42 3.41
C ASN A 14 -22.25 20.68 2.26
N LYS A 15 -22.73 21.30 1.18
CA LYS A 15 -21.89 21.65 0.01
C LYS A 15 -20.69 22.53 0.36
N ASP A 16 -20.82 23.39 1.37
CA ASP A 16 -19.75 24.27 1.84
C ASP A 16 -18.65 23.47 2.59
N ALA A 17 -19.04 22.48 3.39
CA ALA A 17 -18.09 21.55 4.00
C ALA A 17 -17.32 20.74 2.95
N PHE A 18 -17.97 20.37 1.84
CA PHE A 18 -17.32 19.59 0.78
C PHE A 18 -16.23 20.40 0.04
N SER A 19 -16.38 21.72 -0.06
CA SER A 19 -15.37 22.58 -0.66
C SER A 19 -14.26 22.98 0.32
N LYS A 20 -14.58 23.10 1.62
CA LYS A 20 -13.63 23.53 2.65
C LYS A 20 -12.83 22.37 3.25
N CYS A 21 -13.46 21.24 3.54
CA CYS A 21 -12.85 20.11 4.23
C CYS A 21 -12.25 19.13 3.21
N THR A 22 -11.14 19.53 2.58
CA THR A 22 -10.48 18.79 1.49
C THR A 22 -9.20 18.06 1.89
N SER A 23 -8.73 18.30 3.12
CA SER A 23 -7.53 17.69 3.71
C SER A 23 -7.71 17.60 5.23
N MET A 24 -6.84 16.85 5.92
CA MET A 24 -6.93 16.72 7.39
C MET A 24 -6.65 18.08 8.07
N GLU A 25 -5.77 18.88 7.48
CA GLU A 25 -5.41 20.22 7.95
C GLU A 25 -6.62 21.17 7.85
N GLN A 26 -7.31 21.18 6.72
CA GLN A 26 -8.49 22.00 6.52
C GLN A 26 -9.69 21.47 7.31
N ALA A 27 -9.83 20.14 7.43
CA ALA A 27 -10.85 19.51 8.24
C ALA A 27 -10.72 19.90 9.71
N LYS A 28 -9.50 20.02 10.25
CA LYS A 28 -9.28 20.48 11.62
C LYS A 28 -9.87 21.87 11.89
N ILE A 29 -9.87 22.74 10.88
CA ILE A 29 -10.35 24.13 10.99
C ILE A 29 -11.86 24.20 10.69
N HIS A 30 -12.31 23.57 9.62
CA HIS A 30 -13.66 23.75 9.07
C HIS A 30 -14.65 22.64 9.41
N CYS A 31 -14.16 21.43 9.70
CA CYS A 31 -14.97 20.26 10.10
C CYS A 31 -14.41 19.59 11.38
N PRO A 32 -14.31 20.32 12.51
CA PRO A 32 -13.61 19.85 13.69
C PRO A 32 -14.25 18.58 14.29
N LYS A 33 -15.57 18.42 14.24
CA LYS A 33 -16.22 17.21 14.78
C LYS A 33 -15.92 15.98 13.93
N ARG A 34 -15.99 16.09 12.59
CA ARG A 34 -15.55 15.03 11.67
C ARG A 34 -14.09 14.70 11.83
N TYR A 35 -13.24 15.71 11.96
CA TYR A 35 -11.81 15.55 12.14
C TYR A 35 -11.50 14.69 13.38
N GLN A 36 -12.12 15.01 14.54
CA GLN A 36 -11.93 14.23 15.76
C GLN A 36 -12.43 12.79 15.62
N ALA A 37 -13.61 12.59 15.05
CA ALA A 37 -14.14 11.26 14.79
C ALA A 37 -13.25 10.44 13.83
N MET A 38 -12.64 11.11 12.83
CA MET A 38 -11.71 10.47 11.91
C MET A 38 -10.40 10.06 12.60
N LEU A 39 -9.87 10.88 13.51
CA LEU A 39 -8.69 10.50 14.30
C LEU A 39 -8.96 9.28 15.17
N ALA A 40 -10.10 9.26 15.87
CA ALA A 40 -10.51 8.10 16.66
C ALA A 40 -10.68 6.84 15.80
N TRP A 41 -11.19 7.00 14.57
CA TRP A 41 -11.28 5.89 13.62
C TRP A 41 -9.89 5.41 13.19
N PHE A 42 -8.96 6.31 12.90
CA PHE A 42 -7.58 5.94 12.55
C PHE A 42 -6.86 5.19 13.67
N GLU A 43 -6.96 5.70 14.90
CA GLU A 43 -6.34 5.07 16.07
C GLU A 43 -6.83 3.62 16.26
N TYR A 44 -8.15 3.43 16.16
CA TYR A 44 -8.73 2.11 16.28
C TYR A 44 -8.33 1.16 15.15
N VAL A 45 -8.36 1.63 13.90
CA VAL A 45 -7.97 0.79 12.76
C VAL A 45 -6.49 0.44 12.82
N ASN A 46 -5.62 1.34 13.27
CA ASN A 46 -4.22 1.03 13.51
C ASN A 46 -4.05 -0.07 14.56
N THR A 47 -4.82 -0.04 15.65
CA THR A 47 -4.82 -1.10 16.66
C THR A 47 -5.24 -2.45 16.04
N VAL A 48 -6.30 -2.45 15.23
CA VAL A 48 -6.76 -3.63 14.51
C VAL A 48 -5.70 -4.18 13.54
N LEU A 49 -4.98 -3.31 12.83
CA LEU A 49 -3.91 -3.72 11.93
C LEU A 49 -2.75 -4.37 12.70
N SER A 50 -2.36 -3.78 13.84
CA SER A 50 -1.36 -4.36 14.75
C SER A 50 -1.79 -5.73 15.29
N ASP A 51 -3.08 -5.92 15.56
CA ASP A 51 -3.62 -7.21 16.00
C ASP A 51 -3.68 -8.26 14.88
N LEU A 52 -3.90 -7.83 13.64
CA LEU A 52 -3.99 -8.70 12.45
C LEU A 52 -2.63 -9.25 12.02
N GLU A 53 -1.56 -8.46 12.16
CA GLU A 53 -0.22 -8.84 11.73
C GLU A 53 0.25 -10.18 12.34
N PRO A 54 0.36 -10.36 13.67
CA PRO A 54 0.82 -11.62 14.23
C PRO A 54 -0.11 -12.80 13.92
N LYS A 55 -1.42 -12.55 13.76
CA LYS A 55 -2.41 -13.58 13.42
C LYS A 55 -2.26 -14.12 12.00
N THR A 56 -1.63 -13.36 11.10
CA THR A 56 -1.45 -13.75 9.70
C THR A 56 -0.02 -14.19 9.37
N ASN A 57 0.92 -14.06 10.31
CA ASN A 57 2.33 -14.38 10.08
C ASN A 57 2.60 -15.84 9.69
N HIS A 58 1.80 -16.80 10.16
CA HIS A 58 1.99 -18.21 9.81
C HIS A 58 1.40 -18.58 8.43
N MET A 59 0.69 -17.66 7.78
CA MET A 59 0.03 -17.89 6.48
C MET A 59 0.90 -17.51 5.29
N PHE A 60 2.01 -16.80 5.52
CA PHE A 60 2.83 -16.19 4.46
C PHE A 60 4.32 -16.42 4.69
N TYR A 61 5.08 -16.44 3.60
CA TYR A 61 6.53 -16.43 3.65
C TYR A 61 7.04 -14.99 3.73
N PHE A 62 7.77 -14.66 4.79
CA PHE A 62 8.31 -13.32 5.03
C PHE A 62 9.67 -13.07 4.36
N THR A 63 10.42 -14.14 4.10
CA THR A 63 11.78 -14.08 3.57
C THR A 63 12.01 -15.19 2.53
N GLY A 64 13.16 -15.13 1.85
CA GLY A 64 13.59 -16.15 0.90
C GLY A 64 12.91 -16.06 -0.48
N LYS A 65 13.17 -17.07 -1.30
CA LYS A 65 12.72 -17.14 -2.71
C LYS A 65 11.20 -17.16 -2.86
N HIS A 66 10.49 -17.65 -1.85
CA HIS A 66 9.03 -17.77 -1.83
C HIS A 66 8.33 -16.62 -1.10
N ARG A 67 9.03 -15.53 -0.78
CA ARG A 67 8.43 -14.38 -0.07
C ARG A 67 7.13 -13.95 -0.72
N SER A 68 6.05 -14.03 0.05
CA SER A 68 4.69 -13.68 -0.36
C SER A 68 4.16 -12.45 0.36
N THR A 69 4.92 -11.91 1.32
CA THR A 69 4.56 -10.67 2.02
C THR A 69 5.00 -9.42 1.26
N PRO A 70 4.17 -8.37 1.32
CA PRO A 70 4.46 -7.10 0.66
C PRO A 70 5.55 -6.29 1.36
N SER A 71 6.37 -5.56 0.58
CA SER A 71 7.47 -4.73 1.09
C SER A 71 7.01 -3.44 1.79
N CYS A 72 5.98 -2.80 1.22
CA CYS A 72 5.65 -1.42 1.57
C CYS A 72 4.73 -1.35 2.79
N PRO A 73 4.87 -0.32 3.65
CA PRO A 73 3.95 -0.10 4.75
C PRO A 73 2.57 0.35 4.22
N VAL A 74 1.53 0.05 5.00
CA VAL A 74 0.18 0.59 4.81
C VAL A 74 -0.01 1.78 5.74
N GLN A 75 -0.44 2.91 5.19
CA GLN A 75 -0.79 4.11 5.95
C GLN A 75 -2.29 4.40 5.81
N LEU A 76 -2.93 4.75 6.91
CA LEU A 76 -4.30 5.24 6.89
C LEU A 76 -4.38 6.66 6.33
N ALA A 77 -5.39 6.91 5.50
CA ALA A 77 -5.64 8.23 4.94
C ALA A 77 -7.14 8.51 4.87
N ALA A 78 -7.53 9.77 5.00
CA ALA A 78 -8.90 10.19 4.78
C ALA A 78 -9.18 10.32 3.27
N ASN A 79 -10.36 9.91 2.85
CA ASN A 79 -10.88 10.16 1.52
C ASN A 79 -11.95 11.26 1.59
N PHE A 80 -11.59 12.43 1.09
CA PHE A 80 -12.43 13.63 1.07
C PHE A 80 -13.37 13.70 -0.14
N ASN A 81 -13.52 12.63 -0.92
CA ASN A 81 -14.56 12.59 -1.95
C ASN A 81 -15.93 12.30 -1.30
N PRO A 82 -16.90 13.24 -1.33
CA PRO A 82 -18.21 13.06 -0.71
C PRO A 82 -19.04 11.93 -1.31
N GLY A 83 -18.73 11.51 -2.55
CA GLY A 83 -19.36 10.35 -3.20
C GLY A 83 -18.79 8.99 -2.77
N THR A 84 -17.80 8.95 -1.88
CA THR A 84 -17.25 7.68 -1.39
C THR A 84 -17.90 7.28 -0.06
N GLY A 85 -18.61 6.15 -0.07
CA GLY A 85 -19.22 5.55 1.13
C GLY A 85 -18.51 4.30 1.65
N SER A 86 -17.36 3.92 1.06
CA SER A 86 -16.64 2.71 1.44
C SER A 86 -15.14 2.96 1.63
N GLN A 87 -14.55 2.10 2.45
CA GLN A 87 -13.12 1.92 2.56
C GLN A 87 -12.52 1.48 1.22
N LYS A 88 -11.27 1.87 0.97
CA LYS A 88 -10.54 1.48 -0.25
C LYS A 88 -9.05 1.37 -0.01
N TYR A 89 -8.44 0.34 -0.60
CA TYR A 89 -7.01 0.21 -0.73
C TYR A 89 -6.46 0.93 -1.98
N LYS A 90 -5.24 1.44 -1.88
CA LYS A 90 -4.44 1.92 -3.00
C LYS A 90 -3.00 1.44 -2.84
N SER A 91 -2.50 0.75 -3.86
CA SER A 91 -1.11 0.26 -3.89
C SER A 91 -0.08 1.37 -3.79
N SER A 92 1.06 1.02 -3.20
CA SER A 92 2.29 1.79 -3.28
C SER A 92 2.95 1.62 -4.66
N ASN A 93 4.06 2.32 -4.88
CA ASN A 93 4.98 2.02 -5.97
C ASN A 93 6.02 0.97 -5.54
N LYS A 94 6.74 0.41 -6.52
CA LYS A 94 7.77 -0.63 -6.32
C LYS A 94 8.88 -0.26 -5.31
N ASP A 95 9.24 1.01 -5.23
CA ASP A 95 10.36 1.48 -4.40
C ASP A 95 9.87 1.91 -3.00
N CYS A 96 8.57 1.75 -2.72
CA CYS A 96 7.90 2.20 -1.51
C CYS A 96 8.17 3.67 -1.15
N THR A 97 8.46 4.54 -2.13
CA THR A 97 8.72 5.98 -1.86
C THR A 97 7.47 6.71 -1.40
N LYS A 98 6.30 6.11 -1.62
CA LYS A 98 5.03 6.50 -1.00
C LYS A 98 4.42 5.26 -0.35
N PRO A 99 3.81 5.34 0.84
CA PRO A 99 3.16 4.18 1.43
C PRO A 99 1.94 3.75 0.62
N ALA A 100 1.53 2.48 0.78
CA ALA A 100 0.23 2.04 0.32
C ALA A 100 -0.84 2.68 1.21
N LEU A 101 -1.99 3.04 0.65
CA LEU A 101 -3.01 3.79 1.38
C LEU A 101 -4.23 2.93 1.65
N TYR A 102 -4.60 2.81 2.92
CA TYR A 102 -5.91 2.36 3.34
C TYR A 102 -6.78 3.59 3.63
N ARG A 103 -7.72 3.87 2.72
CA ARG A 103 -8.50 5.11 2.70
C ARG A 103 -9.86 4.94 3.35
N LEU A 104 -10.13 5.76 4.36
CA LEU A 104 -11.42 5.81 5.07
C LEU A 104 -12.28 6.98 4.56
N PRO A 105 -13.58 6.77 4.28
CA PRO A 105 -14.45 7.82 3.77
C PRO A 105 -14.74 8.90 4.82
N PHE A 106 -14.45 10.17 4.49
CA PHE A 106 -14.56 11.28 5.44
C PHE A 106 -15.98 11.82 5.64
N PHE A 107 -16.82 11.77 4.60
CA PHE A 107 -18.15 12.40 4.59
C PHE A 107 -19.31 11.46 4.93
N MET A 108 -19.04 10.31 5.54
CA MET A 108 -20.08 9.41 6.05
C MET A 108 -20.94 10.10 7.11
N GLU A 109 -22.24 9.83 7.16
CA GLU A 109 -23.09 10.29 8.28
C GLU A 109 -22.65 9.65 9.60
N ASN A 110 -22.33 8.35 9.55
CA ASN A 110 -21.81 7.58 10.68
C ASN A 110 -20.45 6.99 10.29
N LEU A 111 -19.39 7.37 11.01
CA LEU A 111 -18.02 6.89 10.74
C LEU A 111 -17.86 5.50 11.37
N GLY A 112 -17.42 4.53 10.57
CA GLY A 112 -17.45 3.12 10.98
C GLY A 112 -18.81 2.48 10.80
N PRO A 113 -18.97 1.21 11.18
CA PRO A 113 -19.09 0.84 12.59
C PRO A 113 -17.86 0.11 13.16
N ARG A 114 -17.69 0.12 14.49
CA ARG A 114 -16.53 -0.52 15.15
C ARG A 114 -16.47 -2.04 14.93
N TYR A 115 -17.61 -2.72 14.91
CA TYR A 115 -17.67 -4.19 14.85
C TYR A 115 -17.14 -4.78 13.52
N ASN A 116 -17.21 -4.05 12.41
CA ASN A 116 -16.75 -4.56 11.12
C ASN A 116 -15.29 -4.18 10.81
N ALA A 117 -14.67 -3.33 11.63
CA ALA A 117 -13.33 -2.82 11.38
C ALA A 117 -12.29 -3.94 11.20
N PHE A 118 -12.41 -5.02 11.98
CA PHE A 118 -11.54 -6.20 11.84
C PHE A 118 -11.63 -6.83 10.45
N SER A 119 -12.86 -7.11 10.00
CA SER A 119 -13.10 -7.72 8.69
C SER A 119 -12.67 -6.82 7.53
N VAL A 120 -12.94 -5.52 7.60
CA VAL A 120 -12.58 -4.57 6.54
C VAL A 120 -11.09 -4.30 6.53
N ALA A 121 -10.44 -4.17 7.69
CA ALA A 121 -8.99 -4.05 7.77
C ALA A 121 -8.28 -5.28 7.20
N ALA A 122 -8.80 -6.49 7.47
CA ALA A 122 -8.29 -7.71 6.88
C ALA A 122 -8.45 -7.72 5.35
N HIS A 123 -9.59 -7.25 4.84
CA HIS A 123 -9.89 -7.15 3.41
C HIS A 123 -9.02 -6.12 2.66
N GLU A 124 -8.83 -4.93 3.22
CA GLU A 124 -8.08 -3.85 2.56
C GLU A 124 -6.57 -3.95 2.78
N ALA A 125 -6.14 -4.47 3.93
CA ALA A 125 -4.73 -4.62 4.28
C ALA A 125 -4.31 -6.11 4.19
N ARG A 126 -4.03 -6.73 5.34
CA ARG A 126 -3.52 -8.11 5.41
C ARG A 126 -4.57 -9.01 6.05
N PRO A 127 -4.95 -10.13 5.43
CA PRO A 127 -4.33 -10.79 4.27
C PRO A 127 -4.86 -10.36 2.88
N GLY A 128 -5.71 -9.34 2.77
CA GLY A 128 -6.43 -9.00 1.54
C GLY A 128 -5.66 -8.15 0.51
N HIS A 129 -6.27 -7.05 0.07
CA HIS A 129 -5.84 -6.25 -1.08
C HIS A 129 -4.38 -5.81 -1.01
N HIS A 130 -3.88 -5.41 0.16
CA HIS A 130 -2.48 -5.05 0.31
C HIS A 130 -1.54 -6.24 0.06
N THR A 131 -1.83 -7.40 0.66
CA THR A 131 -1.02 -8.59 0.44
C THR A 131 -1.03 -9.03 -1.03
N GLN A 132 -2.19 -9.00 -1.68
CA GLN A 132 -2.31 -9.40 -3.09
C GLN A 132 -1.65 -8.39 -4.03
N SER A 133 -2.13 -7.14 -4.03
CA SER A 133 -1.82 -6.16 -5.07
C SER A 133 -0.38 -5.65 -4.97
N GLN A 134 0.15 -5.49 -3.75
CA GLN A 134 1.52 -5.03 -3.58
C GLN A 134 2.53 -6.12 -3.97
N ARG A 135 2.17 -7.40 -3.83
CA ARG A 135 3.02 -8.50 -4.31
C ARG A 135 3.14 -8.50 -5.83
N GLU A 136 2.05 -8.24 -6.55
CA GLU A 136 2.06 -8.16 -8.01
C GLU A 136 2.99 -7.04 -8.51
N GLU A 137 2.93 -5.86 -7.88
CA GLU A 137 3.86 -4.75 -8.15
C GLU A 137 5.33 -5.12 -7.87
N ASP A 138 5.59 -5.76 -6.73
CA ASP A 138 6.94 -6.21 -6.35
C ASP A 138 7.49 -7.27 -7.34
N GLN A 139 6.67 -8.20 -7.82
CA GLN A 139 7.10 -9.25 -8.76
C GLN A 139 7.26 -8.75 -10.19
N TYR A 140 6.34 -7.93 -10.68
CA TYR A 140 6.41 -7.35 -12.01
C TYR A 140 7.68 -6.49 -12.20
N SER A 141 8.07 -5.74 -11.17
CA SER A 141 9.33 -4.98 -11.14
C SER A 141 10.58 -5.87 -11.22
N LYS A 142 10.61 -6.99 -10.50
CA LYS A 142 11.72 -7.96 -10.57
C LYS A 142 11.86 -8.54 -11.97
N MET A 143 10.75 -8.89 -12.62
CA MET A 143 10.77 -9.40 -14.00
C MET A 143 11.34 -8.36 -14.98
N LYS A 144 10.94 -7.08 -14.88
CA LYS A 144 11.51 -6.00 -15.70
C LYS A 144 13.00 -5.75 -15.42
N THR A 145 13.40 -5.80 -14.16
CA THR A 145 14.81 -5.61 -13.77
C THR A 145 15.68 -6.75 -14.30
N HIS A 146 15.20 -7.99 -14.20
CA HIS A 146 15.87 -9.15 -14.79
C HIS A 146 15.94 -9.05 -16.32
N PHE A 147 14.86 -8.64 -16.99
CA PHE A 147 14.86 -8.45 -18.44
C PHE A 147 15.86 -7.37 -18.87
N ASN A 148 15.89 -6.22 -18.20
CA ASN A 148 16.85 -5.16 -18.48
C ASN A 148 18.30 -5.56 -18.15
N ALA A 149 18.54 -6.28 -17.06
CA ALA A 149 19.88 -6.77 -16.70
C ALA A 149 20.40 -7.82 -17.70
N VAL A 150 19.54 -8.72 -18.18
CA VAL A 150 19.87 -9.68 -19.23
C VAL A 150 20.16 -8.96 -20.55
N PHE A 151 19.36 -7.95 -20.91
CA PHE A 151 19.61 -7.12 -22.11
C PHE A 151 20.92 -6.33 -21.98
N PHE A 152 21.21 -5.76 -20.82
CA PHE A 152 22.44 -5.02 -20.57
C PHE A 152 23.67 -5.93 -20.59
N MET A 153 23.59 -7.13 -20.00
CA MET A 153 24.67 -8.13 -20.12
C MET A 153 24.85 -8.61 -21.57
N ALA A 154 23.78 -8.84 -22.32
CA ALA A 154 23.86 -9.19 -23.73
C ALA A 154 24.50 -8.08 -24.57
N ALA A 155 24.17 -6.81 -24.30
CA ALA A 155 24.78 -5.65 -24.94
C ALA A 155 26.28 -5.52 -24.62
N VAL A 156 26.69 -5.71 -23.35
CA VAL A 156 28.10 -5.71 -22.95
C VAL A 156 28.87 -6.89 -23.56
N PHE A 157 28.21 -8.04 -23.76
CA PHE A 157 28.81 -9.19 -24.44
C PHE A 157 28.98 -8.95 -25.94
N LEU A 158 27.99 -8.32 -26.59
CA LEU A 158 28.05 -7.92 -28.00
C LEU A 158 29.11 -6.83 -28.26
N ASP A 159 29.25 -5.86 -27.36
CA ASP A 159 30.31 -4.84 -27.45
C ASP A 159 31.71 -5.45 -27.27
N ARG A 160 31.86 -6.49 -26.42
CA ARG A 160 33.13 -7.24 -26.31
C ARG A 160 33.44 -8.11 -27.51
N VAL A 161 32.43 -8.58 -28.26
CA VAL A 161 32.61 -9.33 -29.51
C VAL A 161 32.90 -8.39 -30.68
N ALA A 162 32.34 -7.17 -30.69
CA ALA A 162 32.60 -6.14 -31.69
C ALA A 162 33.96 -5.43 -31.48
N ALA A 163 34.41 -5.26 -30.25
CA ALA A 163 35.74 -4.73 -29.91
C ALA A 163 36.79 -5.86 -29.95
N GLY A 164 37.16 -6.28 -31.16
CA GLY A 164 38.16 -7.32 -31.39
C GLY A 164 39.44 -7.14 -30.57
N ARG A 165 39.59 -7.95 -29.53
CA ARG A 165 40.88 -8.41 -29.03
C ARG A 165 40.87 -9.93 -29.01
N PHE A 166 41.37 -10.48 -30.12
CA PHE A 166 42.00 -11.79 -30.15
C PHE A 166 42.98 -11.90 -28.97
N PHE A 167 42.69 -12.77 -28.01
CA PHE A 167 43.75 -13.47 -27.28
C PHE A 167 43.53 -14.95 -27.51
N LEU A 168 44.37 -15.51 -28.39
CA LEU A 168 44.57 -16.94 -28.52
C LEU A 168 44.85 -17.53 -27.14
N GLY A 169 44.23 -18.68 -26.87
CA GLY A 169 44.56 -19.46 -25.69
C GLY A 169 43.69 -20.69 -25.49
N LEU A 170 43.25 -21.34 -26.57
CA LEU A 170 42.72 -22.71 -26.48
C LEU A 170 43.91 -23.66 -26.69
N SER A 171 44.44 -24.25 -25.61
CA SER A 171 45.19 -25.49 -25.72
C SER A 171 45.29 -26.23 -24.38
N HIS A 172 44.99 -27.53 -24.46
CA HIS A 172 45.32 -28.62 -23.51
C HIS A 172 44.60 -28.63 -22.16
N MET A 173 44.23 -29.75 -21.55
CA MET A 173 43.99 -31.16 -21.90
C MET A 173 43.70 -31.82 -20.54
N LEU A 174 42.77 -32.79 -20.51
CA LEU A 174 42.74 -33.99 -19.65
C LEU A 174 42.73 -33.90 -18.10
N PHE A 175 41.83 -34.72 -17.51
CA PHE A 175 41.89 -35.50 -16.23
C PHE A 175 42.35 -34.73 -14.97
N HIS A 176 41.59 -34.62 -13.89
CA HIS A 176 40.90 -35.64 -13.10
C HIS A 176 39.82 -34.95 -12.24
#